data_AF-A0A0G1TNN1-F1
#
_entry.id   AF-A0A0G1TNN1-F1
#
_cell.length_a   1.000
_cell.length_b   1.000
_cell.length_c   1.000
_cell.angle_alpha   90.00
_cell.angle_beta   90.00
_cell.angle_gamma   90.00
#
_symmetry.space_group_name_H-M   'P 1'
#
loop_
_entity.id
_entity.type
_entity.pdbx_description
1 polymer ?
#
loop_
_entity_poly.entity_id
_entity_poly.type
_entity_poly.pdbx_seq_one_letter_code
_entity_poly.pdbx_strand_id
1 'polypeptide(L)'
;MAPNHHLLALTFNDYPPLEGIGPLGTAICDPALRKCNIALALDKFDTILSVTVGVMTVVAGIWFIIQVFTASIEWLSSGGEKQHLQNAQKKLTHSFIGLFLVVAAYGIIIALGRIVGLDLLINPTKIIVWLTP
;
A
#
# COMPACT_ATOMS: atom_id res chain seq x y z
N MET A 1 -51.88 -20.30 -35.00
CA MET A 1 -50.65 -19.85 -35.67
C MET A 1 -50.01 -18.78 -34.78
N ALA A 2 -49.11 -19.19 -33.88
CA ALA A 2 -48.46 -18.31 -32.91
C ALA A 2 -46.96 -18.19 -33.26
N PRO A 3 -46.37 -16.99 -33.25
CA PRO A 3 -44.98 -16.79 -33.60
C PRO A 3 -44.08 -17.22 -32.43
N ASN A 4 -43.16 -18.11 -32.75
CA ASN A 4 -42.11 -18.72 -31.94
C ASN A 4 -41.07 -17.69 -31.45
N HIS A 5 -41.24 -17.25 -30.21
CA HIS A 5 -40.39 -16.30 -29.47
C HIS A 5 -39.08 -16.93 -28.91
N HIS A 6 -38.68 -18.09 -29.42
CA HIS A 6 -37.49 -18.82 -28.97
C HIS A 6 -36.18 -18.37 -29.64
N LEU A 7 -36.21 -17.37 -30.53
CA LEU A 7 -35.01 -16.91 -31.28
C LEU A 7 -34.42 -15.59 -30.78
N LEU A 8 -34.99 -14.98 -29.73
CA LEU A 8 -34.49 -13.72 -29.15
C LEU A 8 -33.64 -13.94 -27.88
N ALA A 9 -33.38 -15.19 -27.51
CA ALA A 9 -32.61 -15.57 -26.32
C ALA A 9 -31.19 -16.07 -26.66
N LEU A 10 -30.62 -15.69 -27.81
CA LEU A 10 -29.16 -15.71 -27.98
C LEU A 10 -28.60 -14.60 -27.11
N THR A 11 -28.55 -14.90 -25.81
CA THR A 11 -28.03 -14.03 -24.79
C THR A 11 -26.60 -13.66 -25.15
N PHE A 12 -26.23 -12.41 -24.91
CA PHE A 12 -24.85 -11.90 -25.02
C PHE A 12 -23.81 -12.66 -24.15
N ASN A 13 -24.22 -13.75 -23.51
CA ASN A 13 -23.45 -14.65 -22.68
C ASN A 13 -22.81 -15.82 -23.49
N ASP A 14 -23.09 -15.95 -24.79
CA ASP A 14 -22.47 -16.97 -25.65
C ASP A 14 -21.22 -16.48 -26.41
N TYR A 15 -20.88 -15.19 -26.31
CA TYR A 15 -19.63 -14.70 -26.90
C TYR A 15 -18.45 -15.00 -25.96
N PRO A 16 -17.41 -15.76 -26.39
CA PRO A 16 -16.23 -15.95 -25.55
C PRO A 16 -15.73 -14.58 -25.09
N PRO A 17 -15.33 -14.40 -23.81
CA PRO A 17 -14.76 -13.13 -23.38
C PRO A 17 -13.66 -12.76 -24.38
N LEU A 18 -13.62 -11.49 -24.80
CA LEU A 18 -12.56 -11.01 -25.69
C LEU A 18 -11.24 -11.09 -24.93
N GLU A 19 -10.63 -12.28 -24.94
CA GLU A 19 -9.29 -12.50 -24.45
C GLU A 19 -8.36 -11.82 -25.44
N GLY A 20 -7.64 -10.81 -24.97
CA GLY A 20 -6.63 -10.16 -25.79
C GLY A 20 -5.62 -11.20 -26.28
N ILE A 21 -5.22 -11.08 -27.54
CA ILE A 21 -4.20 -11.93 -28.16
C ILE A 21 -2.83 -11.65 -27.50
N GLY A 22 -2.56 -12.35 -26.41
CA GLY A 22 -1.30 -12.31 -25.71
C GLY A 22 -1.45 -12.46 -24.19
N PRO A 23 -0.34 -12.66 -23.46
CA PRO A 23 -0.34 -12.90 -22.01
C PRO A 23 -0.95 -11.76 -21.16
N LEU A 24 -1.09 -10.57 -21.74
CA LEU A 24 -1.71 -9.42 -21.10
C LEU A 24 -3.23 -9.42 -21.22
N GLY A 25 -3.78 -10.14 -22.20
CA GLY A 25 -5.22 -10.22 -22.46
C GLY A 25 -5.98 -11.10 -21.47
N THR A 26 -5.34 -12.13 -20.93
CA THR A 26 -5.93 -13.00 -19.90
C THR A 26 -5.66 -12.51 -18.47
N ALA A 27 -4.75 -11.55 -18.28
CA ALA A 27 -4.43 -11.01 -16.96
C ALA A 27 -5.41 -9.93 -16.44
N ILE A 28 -6.24 -9.38 -17.34
CA ILE A 28 -7.23 -8.33 -17.06
C ILE A 28 -8.65 -8.86 -16.86
N CYS A 29 -8.89 -10.13 -17.18
CA CYS A 29 -10.18 -10.77 -17.00
C CYS A 29 -10.05 -12.00 -16.09
N ASP A 30 -10.87 -12.10 -15.04
CA ASP A 30 -11.02 -13.35 -14.29
C ASP A 30 -11.98 -14.28 -15.08
N PRO A 31 -11.52 -15.45 -15.57
CA PRO A 31 -12.36 -16.39 -16.33
C PRO A 31 -13.52 -16.94 -15.48
N ALA A 32 -13.41 -16.92 -14.15
CA ALA A 32 -14.46 -17.43 -13.26
C ALA A 32 -15.64 -16.45 -13.09
N LEU A 33 -15.43 -15.15 -13.27
CA LEU A 33 -16.43 -14.10 -13.02
C LEU A 33 -16.85 -13.33 -14.27
N ARG A 34 -16.28 -13.64 -15.46
CA ARG A 34 -16.51 -12.95 -16.75
C ARG A 34 -16.51 -11.41 -16.62
N LYS A 35 -15.72 -10.89 -15.69
CA LYS A 35 -15.54 -9.46 -15.43
C LYS A 35 -14.14 -9.09 -15.86
N CYS A 36 -14.06 -8.26 -16.89
CA CYS A 36 -12.81 -7.66 -17.30
C CYS A 36 -12.77 -6.25 -16.69
N ASN A 37 -11.86 -6.04 -15.74
CA ASN A 37 -11.80 -4.80 -14.98
C ASN A 37 -10.36 -4.30 -14.88
N ILE A 38 -10.19 -2.98 -14.98
CA ILE A 38 -8.89 -2.29 -14.92
C ILE A 38 -8.36 -2.25 -13.47
N ALA A 39 -9.23 -2.49 -12.48
CA ALA A 39 -8.83 -2.60 -11.07
C ALA A 39 -7.95 -3.83 -10.79
N LEU A 40 -8.03 -4.91 -11.59
CA LEU A 40 -7.14 -6.07 -11.48
C LEU A 40 -5.69 -5.73 -11.83
N ALA A 41 -5.48 -4.80 -12.75
CA ALA A 41 -4.15 -4.27 -13.01
C ALA A 41 -3.65 -3.47 -11.79
N LEU A 42 -4.52 -2.63 -11.22
CA LEU A 42 -4.20 -1.84 -10.01
C LEU A 42 -3.94 -2.74 -8.78
N ASP A 43 -4.66 -3.84 -8.59
CA ASP A 43 -4.46 -4.79 -7.49
C ASP A 43 -3.09 -5.48 -7.57
N LYS A 44 -2.60 -5.78 -8.78
CA LYS A 44 -1.25 -6.32 -8.98
C LYS A 44 -0.19 -5.27 -8.64
N PHE A 45 -0.40 -4.01 -9.03
CA PHE A 45 0.49 -2.91 -8.64
C PHE A 45 0.47 -2.67 -7.12
N ASP A 46 -0.69 -2.73 -6.48
CA ASP A 46 -0.84 -2.56 -5.03
C ASP A 46 -0.16 -3.70 -4.28
N THR A 47 -0.31 -4.94 -4.75
CA THR A 47 0.38 -6.11 -4.16
C THR A 47 1.89 -5.97 -4.23
N ILE A 48 2.43 -5.56 -5.39
CA ILE A 48 3.88 -5.36 -5.57
C ILE A 48 4.37 -4.22 -4.67
N LEU A 49 3.62 -3.11 -4.61
CA LEU A 49 3.97 -1.96 -3.78
C LEU A 49 3.93 -2.31 -2.29
N SER A 50 2.90 -3.01 -1.84
CA SER A 50 2.73 -3.47 -0.46
C SER A 50 3.87 -4.39 -0.03
N VAL A 51 4.23 -5.38 -0.86
CA VAL A 51 5.39 -6.26 -0.60
C VAL A 51 6.70 -5.46 -0.59
N THR A 52 6.87 -4.53 -1.54
CA THR A 52 8.10 -3.73 -1.64
C THR A 52 8.28 -2.84 -0.42
N VAL A 53 7.23 -2.12 -0.01
CA VAL A 53 7.25 -1.26 1.17
C VAL A 53 7.41 -2.09 2.44
N GLY A 54 6.77 -3.26 2.52
CA GLY A 54 6.93 -4.21 3.64
C GLY A 54 8.38 -4.66 3.82
N VAL A 55 9.01 -5.14 2.75
CA VAL A 55 10.42 -5.56 2.76
C VAL A 55 11.36 -4.38 3.08
N MET A 56 11.14 -3.22 2.44
CA MET A 56 11.93 -2.01 2.70
C MET A 56 11.83 -1.56 4.16
N THR A 57 10.66 -1.65 4.78
CA THR A 57 10.45 -1.25 6.18
C THR A 57 11.21 -2.16 7.15
N VAL A 58 11.22 -3.47 6.90
CA VAL A 58 11.99 -4.43 7.71
C VAL A 58 13.49 -4.15 7.60
N VAL A 59 13.99 -3.96 6.38
CA VAL A 59 15.41 -3.64 6.14
C VAL A 59 15.77 -2.30 6.77
N ALA A 60 14.94 -1.28 6.61
CA ALA A 60 15.14 0.05 7.20
C ALA A 60 15.16 0.00 8.73
N GLY A 61 14.30 -0.81 9.37
CA GLY A 61 14.28 -0.99 10.81
C GLY A 61 15.58 -1.58 11.36
N ILE A 62 16.10 -2.62 10.70
CA ILE A 62 17.39 -3.23 11.08
C ILE A 62 18.53 -2.24 10.88
N TRP A 63 18.56 -1.54 9.74
CA TRP A 63 19.57 -0.54 9.43
C TRP A 63 19.55 0.63 10.42
N PHE A 64 18.37 1.08 10.81
CA PHE A 64 18.17 2.16 11.78
C PHE A 64 18.81 1.82 13.13
N ILE A 65 18.66 0.59 13.62
CA ILE A 65 19.27 0.15 14.88
C ILE A 65 20.80 0.27 14.79
N ILE A 66 21.41 -0.25 13.73
CA ILE A 66 22.88 -0.19 13.53
C ILE A 66 23.37 1.26 13.49
N GLN A 67 22.63 2.15 12.82
CA GLN A 67 22.99 3.55 12.70
C GLN A 67 22.91 4.30 14.04
N VAL A 68 21.90 4.01 14.86
CA VAL A 68 21.75 4.61 16.20
C VAL A 68 22.88 4.17 17.13
N PHE A 69 23.23 2.88 17.13
CA PHE A 69 24.35 2.37 17.94
C PHE A 69 25.68 3.01 17.53
N THR A 70 26.00 3.04 16.24
CA THR A 70 27.23 3.67 15.76
C THR A 70 27.29 5.17 16.03
N ALA A 71 26.18 5.89 15.83
CA ALA A 71 26.10 7.32 16.15
C ALA A 71 26.29 7.59 17.65
N SER A 72 25.77 6.72 18.53
CA SER A 72 25.91 6.87 19.98
C SER A 72 27.36 6.69 20.46
N ILE A 73 28.07 5.70 19.89
CA ILE A 73 29.49 5.45 20.20
C ILE A 73 30.35 6.60 19.66
N GLU A 74 30.06 7.08 18.45
CA GLU A 74 30.76 8.21 17.84
C GLU A 74 30.58 9.49 18.69
N TRP A 75 29.38 9.72 19.22
CA TRP A 75 29.11 10.85 20.12
C TRP A 75 29.88 10.75 21.45
N LEU A 76 29.89 9.58 22.08
CA LEU A 76 30.62 9.33 23.34
C LEU A 76 32.14 9.42 23.14
N SER A 77 32.65 8.91 22.02
CA SER A 77 34.08 8.93 21.67
C SER A 77 34.59 10.32 21.25
N SER A 78 33.70 11.29 21.00
CA SER A 78 34.08 12.60 20.46
C SER A 78 34.90 13.46 21.43
N GLY A 79 34.95 13.15 22.72
CA GLY A 79 35.98 13.60 23.69
C GLY A 79 36.25 15.11 23.86
N GLY A 80 35.54 16.00 23.16
CA GLY A 80 35.81 17.45 23.09
C GLY A 80 36.29 17.97 21.73
N GLU A 81 36.55 17.11 20.75
CA GLU A 81 36.87 17.54 19.38
C GLU A 81 35.58 17.95 18.64
N LYS A 82 35.50 19.24 18.26
CA LYS A 82 34.30 19.84 17.65
C LYS A 82 33.87 19.14 16.36
N GLN A 83 34.81 18.59 15.59
CA GLN A 83 34.52 17.98 14.30
C GLN A 83 33.77 16.66 14.46
N HIS A 84 34.25 15.76 15.33
CA HIS A 84 33.57 14.50 15.62
C HIS A 84 32.20 14.71 16.29
N LEU A 85 32.11 15.71 17.18
CA LEU A 85 30.84 16.04 17.83
C LEU A 85 29.79 16.54 16.82
N GLN A 86 30.17 17.41 15.88
CA GLN A 86 29.26 17.88 14.83
C GLN A 86 28.84 16.74 13.90
N ASN A 87 29.74 15.82 13.58
CA ASN A 87 29.44 14.68 12.72
C ASN A 87 28.44 13.73 13.40
N ALA A 88 28.66 13.41 14.67
CA ALA A 88 27.77 12.59 15.47
C ALA A 88 26.37 13.24 15.62
N GLN A 89 26.32 14.55 15.91
CA GLN A 89 25.05 15.29 15.97
C GLN A 89 24.28 15.28 14.65
N LYS A 90 24.97 15.47 13.52
CA LYS A 90 24.33 15.36 12.19
C LYS A 90 23.77 13.96 11.97
N LYS A 91 24.55 12.92 12.27
CA LYS A 91 24.14 11.51 12.13
C LYS A 91 22.91 11.17 12.97
N LEU A 92 22.85 11.66 14.21
CA LEU A 92 21.70 11.53 15.10
C LEU A 92 20.47 12.26 14.56
N THR A 93 20.61 13.52 14.12
CA THR A 93 19.51 14.30 13.56
C THR A 93 18.95 13.66 12.30
N HIS A 94 19.79 13.17 11.39
CA HIS A 94 19.35 12.44 10.20
C HIS A 94 18.61 11.14 10.55
N SER A 95 19.06 10.42 11.57
CA SER A 95 18.37 9.21 12.04
C SER A 95 17.01 9.56 12.64
N PHE A 96 16.94 10.60 13.46
CA PHE A 96 15.68 11.10 14.04
C PHE A 96 14.70 11.60 12.98
N ILE A 97 15.19 12.30 11.94
CA ILE A 97 14.34 12.81 10.86
C ILE A 97 13.67 11.65 10.11
N GLY A 98 14.38 10.53 9.92
CA GLY A 98 13.83 9.34 9.28
C GLY A 98 12.66 8.76 10.07
N LEU A 99 12.83 8.57 11.38
CA LEU A 99 11.76 8.09 12.26
C LEU A 99 10.60 9.08 12.34
N PHE A 100 10.90 10.37 12.48
CA PHE A 100 9.91 11.44 12.52
C PHE A 100 9.06 11.48 11.25
N LEU A 101 9.67 11.26 10.07
CA LEU A 101 8.97 11.29 8.79
C LEU A 101 7.93 10.17 8.69
N VAL A 102 8.20 8.97 9.22
CA VAL A 102 7.23 7.86 9.24
C VAL A 102 6.01 8.21 10.10
N VAL A 103 6.25 8.77 11.29
CA VAL A 103 5.19 9.21 12.20
C VAL A 103 4.38 10.34 11.58
N ALA A 104 5.05 11.33 10.97
CA ALA A 104 4.42 12.45 10.29
C ALA A 104 3.57 11.99 9.09
N ALA A 105 4.07 11.05 8.30
CA ALA A 105 3.33 10.48 7.17
C ALA A 105 2.04 9.80 7.62
N TYR A 106 2.08 9.02 8.71
CA TYR A 106 0.89 8.38 9.28
C TYR A 106 -0.14 9.43 9.76
N GLY A 107 0.34 10.52 10.37
CA GLY A 107 -0.51 11.66 10.74
C GLY A 107 -1.20 12.31 9.54
N ILE A 108 -0.48 12.49 8.43
CA ILE A 108 -1.04 13.04 7.18
C ILE A 108 -2.08 12.09 6.58
N ILE A 109 -1.84 10.79 6.56
CA ILE A 109 -2.80 9.79 6.05
C ILE A 109 -4.11 9.86 6.84
N ILE A 110 -4.05 9.94 8.17
CA ILE A 110 -5.24 10.07 9.02
C ILE A 110 -5.95 11.41 8.75
N ALA A 111 -5.21 12.51 8.62
CA ALA A 111 -5.78 13.82 8.32
C ALA A 111 -6.51 13.83 6.97
N LEU A 112 -5.90 13.24 5.94
CA LEU A 112 -6.51 13.08 4.62
C LEU A 112 -7.70 12.12 4.66
N GLY A 113 -7.63 11.02 5.40
CA GLY A 113 -8.72 10.06 5.56
C GLY A 113 -9.99 10.69 6.17
N ARG A 114 -9.81 11.60 7.14
CA ARG A 114 -10.91 12.37 7.73
C ARG A 114 -11.53 13.38 6.77
N ILE A 115 -10.75 13.99 5.89
CA ILE A 115 -11.23 14.98 4.92
C ILE A 115 -11.92 14.30 3.73
N VAL A 116 -11.42 13.15 3.29
CA VAL A 116 -11.93 12.41 2.12
C VAL A 116 -13.12 11.51 2.46
N GLY A 117 -13.45 11.31 3.76
CA GLY A 117 -14.66 10.60 4.19
C GLY A 117 -14.58 9.07 4.11
N LEU A 118 -13.37 8.50 3.95
CA LEU A 118 -13.10 7.05 3.95
C LEU A 118 -13.00 6.46 5.37
N ASP A 119 -13.47 7.17 6.39
CA ASP A 119 -13.42 6.76 7.81
C ASP A 119 -14.11 5.40 8.07
N LEU A 120 -15.02 4.97 7.18
CA LEU A 120 -15.70 3.67 7.26
C LEU A 120 -14.81 2.47 6.90
N LEU A 121 -13.75 2.66 6.10
CA LEU A 121 -12.84 1.57 5.72
C LEU A 121 -11.68 1.41 6.70
N ILE A 122 -11.31 2.48 7.41
CA ILE A 122 -10.17 2.49 8.33
C ILE A 122 -10.60 2.13 9.76
N ASN A 123 -11.89 2.29 10.09
CA ASN A 123 -12.42 2.06 11.45
C ASN A 123 -13.64 1.09 11.45
N PRO A 124 -13.42 -0.24 11.42
CA PRO A 124 -14.51 -1.24 11.42
C PRO A 124 -15.39 -1.19 12.68
N THR A 125 -14.93 -0.51 13.73
CA THR A 125 -15.65 -0.29 14.99
C THR A 125 -16.99 0.43 14.81
N LYS A 126 -17.13 1.28 13.78
CA LYS A 126 -18.39 1.98 13.48
C LYS A 126 -19.46 1.06 12.89
N ILE A 127 -19.06 -0.07 12.31
CA ILE A 127 -19.96 -1.05 11.68
C ILE A 127 -20.65 -1.88 12.77
N ILE A 128 -19.95 -2.21 13.85
CA ILE A 128 -20.47 -3.04 14.96
C ILE A 128 -21.56 -2.31 15.78
N VAL A 129 -21.46 -0.97 15.90
CA VAL A 129 -22.46 -0.15 16.62
C VAL A 129 -23.82 -0.12 15.91
N TRP A 130 -23.87 -0.27 14.59
CA TRP A 130 -25.14 -0.36 13.83
C TRP A 130 -25.72 -1.78 13.79
N LEU A 131 -24.96 -2.79 14.23
CA LEU A 131 -25.33 -4.20 14.23
C LEU A 131 -25.54 -4.77 15.65
N THR A 132 -25.37 -3.95 16.68
CA THR A 132 -25.84 -4.24 18.03
C THR A 132 -27.19 -3.52 18.19
N PRO A 133 -28.32 -4.24 18.30
CA PRO A 133 -29.62 -3.61 18.48
C PRO A 133 -29.68 -2.75 19.76
#